data_AF-A0A7W0GN24-F1
#
_entry.id   AF-A0A7W0GN24-F1
#
_cell.length_a   1.000
_cell.length_b   1.000
_cell.length_c   1.000
_cell.angle_alpha   90.00
_cell.angle_beta   90.00
_cell.angle_gamma   90.00
#
_symmetry.space_group_name_H-M   'P 1'
#
loop_
_entity.id
_entity.type
_entity.pdbx_description
1 polymer ?
#
loop_
_entity_poly.entity_id
_entity_poly.type
_entity_poly.pdbx_seq_one_letter_code
_entity_poly.pdbx_strand_id
1 'polypeptide(L)' 'MEKFVVHAGLVAPLPRANVDTDAIIPKQFLKSIRRTGFGPNLF' A
#
# COMPACT_ATOMS: atom_id res chain seq x y z
N MET A 1 -7.90 -15.29 2.50
CA MET A 1 -7.19 -14.96 1.25
C MET A 1 -8.15 -15.15 0.11
N GLU A 2 -8.24 -14.18 -0.79
CA GLU A 2 -9.03 -14.31 -2.02
C GLU A 2 -8.23 -15.04 -3.09
N LYS A 3 -8.90 -15.89 -3.88
CA LYS A 3 -8.24 -16.67 -4.94
C LYS A 3 -7.86 -15.74 -6.09
N PHE A 4 -6.58 -15.70 -6.43
CA PHE A 4 -6.09 -14.98 -7.60
C PHE A 4 -6.20 -15.85 -8.87
N VAL A 5 -6.88 -15.36 -9.91
CA VAL A 5 -7.04 -16.07 -11.20
C VAL A 5 -6.68 -15.14 -12.35
N VAL A 6 -7.53 -14.15 -12.62
CA VAL A 6 -7.29 -13.06 -13.59
C VAL A 6 -7.86 -11.79 -12.98
N HIS A 7 -7.08 -10.70 -13.01
CA HIS A 7 -7.51 -9.37 -12.58
C HIS A 7 -7.30 -8.38 -13.73
N ALA A 8 -8.35 -7.65 -14.10
CA ALA A 8 -8.30 -6.55 -15.04
C ALA A 8 -8.65 -5.25 -14.30
N GLY A 9 -7.83 -4.21 -14.46
CA GLY A 9 -7.96 -2.96 -13.72
C GLY A 9 -7.11 -1.85 -14.30
N LEU A 10 -7.31 -0.64 -13.78
CA LEU A 10 -6.51 0.53 -14.14
C LEU A 10 -5.09 0.40 -13.57
N VAL A 11 -4.09 0.77 -14.37
CA VAL A 11 -2.68 0.79 -13.96
C VAL A 11 -2.26 2.22 -13.60
N ALA A 12 -1.48 2.38 -12.54
CA ALA A 12 -0.84 3.64 -12.16
C ALA A 12 0.69 3.53 -12.32
N PRO A 13 1.34 4.33 -13.19
CA PRO A 13 2.79 4.31 -13.34
C PRO A 13 3.47 5.00 -12.14
N LEU A 14 4.52 4.37 -11.59
CA LEU A 14 5.34 4.93 -10.51
C LEU A 14 6.83 4.89 -10.90
N PRO A 15 7.38 5.93 -11.56
CA PRO A 15 8.75 5.94 -12.05
C PRO A 15 9.75 6.29 -10.93
N ARG A 16 9.82 5.45 -9.90
CA ARG A 16 10.74 5.57 -8.77
C ARG A 16 11.46 4.26 -8.54
N ALA A 17 12.79 4.28 -8.60
CA ALA A 17 13.61 3.16 -8.14
C ALA A 17 13.77 3.23 -6.61
N ASN A 18 14.05 2.10 -5.98
CA ASN A 18 14.33 2.01 -4.53
C ASN A 18 13.23 2.57 -3.63
N VAL A 19 11.96 2.29 -3.95
CA VAL A 19 10.83 2.59 -3.07
C VAL A 19 10.96 1.75 -1.80
N ASP A 20 11.30 2.38 -0.68
CA ASP A 20 11.49 1.72 0.61
C ASP A 20 10.18 1.60 1.43
N THR A 21 10.27 0.99 2.61
CA THR A 21 9.09 0.74 3.45
C THR A 21 8.49 2.00 4.04
N ASP A 22 9.29 3.02 4.36
CA ASP A 22 8.78 4.30 4.89
C ASP A 22 8.12 5.12 3.76
N ALA A 23 8.58 4.98 2.52
CA ALA A 23 7.93 5.55 1.34
C ALA A 23 6.57 4.89 1.04
N ILE A 24 6.39 3.61 1.35
CA ILE A 24 5.09 2.91 1.20
C ILE A 24 4.15 3.26 2.35
N ILE A 25 4.66 3.26 3.57
CA ILE A 25 3.89 3.57 4.79
C ILE A 25 4.83 4.11 5.88
N PRO A 26 4.77 5.40 6.20
CA PRO A 26 5.62 5.97 7.23
C PRO A 26 5.39 5.36 8.62
N LYS A 27 6.47 5.09 9.36
CA LYS A 27 6.43 4.41 10.67
C LYS A 27 5.48 5.02 11.71
N GLN A 28 5.18 6.32 11.67
CA GLN A 28 4.28 6.97 12.62
C GLN A 28 2.86 6.40 12.56
N PHE A 29 2.43 5.90 11.40
CA PHE A 29 1.08 5.35 11.23
C PHE A 29 0.96 3.93 11.78
N LEU A 30 2.08 3.20 11.93
CA LEU A 30 2.11 1.80 12.38
C LEU A 30 1.79 1.62 13.88
N LYS A 31 1.52 2.69 14.61
CA LYS A 31 1.07 2.65 16.01
C LYS A 31 -0.45 2.42 16.16
N SER A 32 -1.19 2.44 15.06
CA SER A 32 -2.65 2.25 15.09
C SER A 32 -3.01 0.80 15.42
N ILE A 33 -3.87 0.63 16.44
CA ILE A 33 -4.52 -0.65 16.76
C ILE A 33 -5.92 -0.77 16.14
N ARG A 34 -6.37 0.27 15.42
CA ARG A 34 -7.72 0.32 14.82
C ARG A 34 -7.77 -0.54 13.56
N ARG A 35 -8.86 -1.30 13.40
CA ARG A 35 -9.10 -2.18 12.23
C ARG A 35 -9.78 -1.46 11.07
N THR A 36 -9.40 -0.21 10.81
CA THR A 36 -9.98 0.63 9.74
C THR A 36 -9.13 0.65 8.46
N GLY A 37 -7.98 -0.04 8.46
CA GLY A 37 -7.06 -0.10 7.34
C GLY A 37 -6.06 1.07 7.29
N PHE A 38 -5.02 0.90 6.46
CA PHE A 38 -3.93 1.86 6.28
C PHE A 38 -3.94 2.58 4.93
N GLY A 39 -4.92 2.28 4.07
CA GLY A 39 -5.02 2.82 2.71
C GLY A 39 -4.88 4.34 2.58
N PRO A 40 -5.45 5.16 3.47
CA PRO A 40 -5.29 6.62 3.41
C PRO A 40 -3.86 7.14 3.58
N ASN A 41 -2.96 6.31 4.11
CA ASN A 41 -1.55 6.64 4.34
C ASN A 41 -0.61 5.86 3.40
N LEU A 42 -1.14 5.31 2.30
CA LEU A 42 -0.33 4.65 1.27
C LEU A 42 0.36 5.73 0.43
N PHE A 43 1.70 5.64 0.35
CA PHE A 43 2.57 6.64 -0.30
C PHE A 43 2.45 8.04 0.31
#